data_AF-A0A945U684-F1
#
_entry.id   AF-A0A945U684-F1
#
_cell.length_a   1.000
_cell.length_b   1.000
_cell.length_c   1.000
_cell.angle_alpha   90.00
_cell.angle_beta   90.00
_cell.angle_gamma   90.00
#
_symmetry.space_group_name_H-M   'P 1'
#
loop_
_entity.id
_entity.type
_entity.pdbx_description
1 polymer ?
#
loop_
_entity_poly.entity_id
_entity_poly.type
_entity_poly.pdbx_seq_one_letter_code
_entity_poly.pdbx_strand_id
1 'polypeptide(L)'
;MGARMFMVLGLTAVLVSPAGAISVDHGHDSHDKGNPAVDRPVWLDKLENQLNHEDAMSGLEGSQEKLDSTFMKLMGQLQNKLKEHASPASSGGGFHDSWSAHQLGQSYLLGPTEAAAKVYKGAHCPSNVPTKTYNISAINVEVTLNQWGDYYPGYMYVLDKDINKVRAEEKKNLAARQREDGLDPGAVSTGLQGDAIQPMTIRGNQGDCVRVKFTNQLEDEDAGFQISGSAMIISSSGQPDTAATPGAIVASGESQTYEWFIPIDQQEGSHMIQNHAGRDPSALGLIGAFIVEPRGSIYLDPFTGGPLENGWMAMIANDDARDFREFALFYHEIGDESFRPLNRHGEMIPQRDPLTDAYRPSARAMNFRSEPFGINNLAQQEKHFHYEDESLSYSSYTFADAPTTVPRSYLGDPAKFRLIHGGGEVFHSHHPHGGSIRWTRSPQREVQLPNLTQAAYDGPVKYPVVRTTTDRVDVEVIGPAEALDL
;
A
#
# COMPACT_ATOMS: atom_id res chain seq x y z
N MET A 1 43.06 25.15 7.16
CA MET A 1 41.97 24.26 7.59
C MET A 1 40.88 24.31 6.54
N GLY A 2 40.69 23.25 5.75
CA GLY A 2 39.63 23.22 4.75
C GLY A 2 39.86 22.18 3.65
N ALA A 3 39.72 20.90 3.97
CA ALA A 3 39.71 19.80 2.99
C ALA A 3 39.00 18.56 3.59
N ARG A 4 37.70 18.68 3.90
CA ARG A 4 36.89 17.55 4.41
C ARG A 4 35.50 17.40 3.77
N MET A 5 35.19 18.07 2.66
CA MET A 5 33.82 18.09 2.13
C MET A 5 33.61 17.61 0.70
N PHE A 6 34.61 16.98 0.04
CA PHE A 6 34.47 16.58 -1.38
C PHE A 6 34.47 15.08 -1.67
N MET A 7 34.62 14.21 -0.66
CA MET A 7 34.72 12.76 -0.88
C MET A 7 33.35 12.04 -1.03
N VAL A 8 32.23 12.75 -0.87
CA VAL A 8 30.88 12.14 -0.81
C VAL A 8 30.17 12.11 -2.17
N LEU A 9 30.52 12.98 -3.13
CA LEU A 9 29.80 13.07 -4.43
C LEU A 9 30.27 12.06 -5.49
N GLY A 10 31.46 11.47 -5.36
CA GLY A 10 31.94 10.45 -6.32
C GLY A 10 31.35 9.05 -6.11
N LEU A 11 30.82 8.77 -4.91
CA LEU A 11 30.37 7.42 -4.52
C LEU A 11 29.05 6.99 -5.21
N THR A 12 28.21 7.92 -5.65
CA THR A 12 26.87 7.59 -6.18
C THR A 12 26.87 7.30 -7.68
N ALA A 13 27.79 7.87 -8.46
CA ALA A 13 27.79 7.72 -9.92
C ALA A 13 28.32 6.36 -10.41
N VAL A 14 29.17 5.70 -9.63
CA VAL A 14 29.81 4.42 -10.03
C VAL A 14 28.89 3.21 -9.79
N LEU A 15 27.87 3.33 -8.92
CA LEU A 15 27.06 2.20 -8.47
C LEU A 15 25.75 1.99 -9.25
N VAL A 16 25.43 2.81 -10.24
CA VAL A 16 24.15 2.76 -10.99
C VAL A 16 24.30 2.26 -12.44
N SER A 17 25.53 2.03 -12.92
CA SER A 17 25.76 1.62 -14.30
C SER A 17 25.93 0.09 -14.43
N PRO A 18 25.27 -0.58 -15.40
CA PRO A 18 25.53 -1.98 -15.67
C PRO A 18 27.01 -2.18 -16.02
N ALA A 19 27.57 -3.33 -15.61
CA ALA A 19 28.99 -3.70 -15.71
C ALA A 19 29.57 -3.81 -17.14
N GLY A 20 28.96 -3.14 -18.12
CA GLY A 20 29.50 -2.89 -19.47
C GLY A 20 29.74 -1.42 -19.80
N ALA A 21 29.54 -0.47 -18.87
CA ALA A 21 29.63 0.98 -19.16
C ALA A 21 30.70 1.75 -18.36
N ILE A 22 31.63 1.05 -17.71
CA ILE A 22 32.88 1.63 -17.18
C ILE A 22 34.01 0.61 -17.36
N SER A 23 34.28 0.24 -18.61
CA SER A 23 35.65 -0.12 -18.96
C SER A 23 36.42 1.19 -19.02
N VAL A 24 37.28 1.44 -18.04
CA VAL A 24 38.42 2.34 -18.26
C VAL A 24 39.32 1.56 -19.22
N ASP A 25 39.06 1.75 -20.51
CA ASP A 25 39.79 1.09 -21.58
C ASP A 25 41.19 1.72 -21.64
N HIS A 26 42.12 1.18 -20.86
CA HIS A 26 43.55 1.41 -21.04
C HIS A 26 44.04 0.50 -22.17
N GLY A 27 43.53 0.76 -23.37
CA GLY A 27 43.99 0.18 -24.62
C GLY A 27 44.67 1.26 -25.44
N HIS A 28 46.00 1.21 -25.53
CA HIS A 28 46.71 1.88 -26.62
C HIS A 28 46.31 1.20 -27.93
N ASP A 29 45.28 1.71 -28.60
CA ASP A 29 45.18 1.70 -30.06
C ASP A 29 44.08 2.67 -30.50
N SER A 30 44.48 3.57 -31.40
CA SER A 30 43.60 4.52 -32.07
C SER A 30 42.49 3.79 -32.82
N HIS A 31 41.21 4.06 -32.52
CA HIS A 31 40.14 4.23 -33.52
C HIS A 31 38.83 4.72 -32.86
N ASP A 32 38.34 5.86 -33.35
CA ASP A 32 37.02 6.46 -33.09
C ASP A 32 35.87 5.45 -33.02
N LYS A 33 35.21 5.33 -31.84
CA LYS A 33 33.76 5.07 -31.70
C LYS A 33 33.24 5.60 -30.35
N GLY A 34 32.81 6.86 -30.30
CA GLY A 34 32.09 7.43 -29.15
C GLY A 34 30.61 7.02 -29.11
N ASN A 35 30.10 6.76 -27.92
CA ASN A 35 28.67 6.68 -27.61
C ASN A 35 28.26 8.01 -26.91
N PRO A 36 27.32 8.82 -27.43
CA PRO A 36 27.11 10.21 -27.02
C PRO A 36 26.14 10.37 -25.84
N ALA A 37 26.36 9.64 -24.75
CA ALA A 37 25.57 9.81 -23.52
C ALA A 37 26.51 10.02 -22.33
N VAL A 38 26.46 11.21 -21.76
CA VAL A 38 27.23 11.77 -20.64
C VAL A 38 28.59 12.36 -21.04
N ASP A 39 28.59 13.63 -21.48
CA ASP A 39 29.81 14.44 -21.53
C ASP A 39 30.40 14.55 -20.11
N ARG A 40 31.68 14.16 -19.95
CA ARG A 40 32.38 14.30 -18.67
C ARG A 40 32.48 15.79 -18.31
N PRO A 41 32.12 16.19 -17.09
CA PRO A 41 32.12 17.61 -16.73
C PRO A 41 33.56 18.14 -16.61
N VAL A 42 33.84 19.27 -17.26
CA VAL A 42 35.18 19.89 -17.42
C VAL A 42 35.93 20.12 -16.09
N TRP A 43 35.24 20.25 -14.96
CA TRP A 43 35.88 20.39 -13.66
C TRP A 43 36.58 19.11 -13.19
N LEU A 44 36.10 17.94 -13.63
CA LEU A 44 36.67 16.64 -13.28
C LEU A 44 38.04 16.46 -13.93
N ASP A 45 38.16 16.82 -15.21
CA ASP A 45 39.45 16.81 -15.93
C ASP A 45 40.46 17.77 -15.30
N LYS A 46 40.00 18.94 -14.81
CA LYS A 46 40.87 19.88 -14.09
C LYS A 46 41.35 19.31 -12.76
N LEU A 47 40.50 18.60 -12.05
CA LEU A 47 40.83 17.97 -10.78
C LEU A 47 41.83 16.81 -10.97
N GLU A 48 41.59 15.93 -11.95
CA GLU A 48 42.51 14.83 -12.30
C GLU A 48 43.90 15.37 -12.67
N ASN A 49 43.96 16.42 -13.48
CA ASN A 49 45.24 17.06 -13.84
C ASN A 49 45.94 17.70 -12.65
N GLN A 50 45.20 18.31 -11.72
CA GLN A 50 45.77 18.87 -10.49
C GLN A 50 46.33 17.78 -9.58
N LEU A 51 45.58 16.70 -9.40
CA LEU A 51 45.97 15.55 -8.59
C LEU A 51 47.23 14.86 -9.14
N ASN A 52 47.30 14.66 -10.45
CA ASN A 52 48.50 14.13 -11.11
C ASN A 52 49.72 15.04 -10.93
N HIS A 53 49.51 16.36 -10.96
CA HIS A 53 50.58 17.33 -10.71
C HIS A 53 51.06 17.30 -9.24
N GLU A 54 50.13 17.18 -8.28
CA GLU A 54 50.44 17.05 -6.85
C GLU A 54 51.17 15.73 -6.51
N ASP A 55 50.78 14.62 -7.13
CA ASP A 55 51.45 13.31 -7.01
C ASP A 55 52.87 13.34 -7.58
N ALA A 56 53.08 14.00 -8.74
CA ALA A 56 54.40 14.19 -9.33
C ALA A 56 55.30 15.07 -8.45
N MET A 57 54.76 16.16 -7.88
CA MET A 57 55.51 17.05 -6.98
C MET A 57 55.85 16.41 -5.63
N SER A 58 55.04 15.47 -5.15
CA SER A 58 55.25 14.75 -3.90
C SER A 58 56.06 13.46 -4.06
N GLY A 59 56.49 13.11 -5.28
CA GLY A 59 57.26 11.91 -5.58
C GLY A 59 56.46 10.61 -5.45
N LEU A 60 55.13 10.71 -5.50
CA LEU A 60 54.17 9.61 -5.37
C LEU A 60 53.54 9.22 -6.72
N GLU A 61 54.20 9.56 -7.82
CA GLU A 61 53.74 9.31 -9.19
C GLU A 61 53.27 7.84 -9.37
N GLY A 62 52.03 7.66 -9.83
CA GLY A 62 51.39 6.35 -9.98
C GLY A 62 50.77 5.75 -8.70
N SER A 63 50.76 6.48 -7.57
CA SER A 63 50.10 6.02 -6.33
C SER A 63 48.58 6.04 -6.45
N GLN A 64 48.01 6.99 -7.19
CA GLN A 64 46.57 6.98 -7.50
C GLN A 64 46.16 5.78 -8.35
N GLU A 65 46.89 5.47 -9.42
CA GLU A 65 46.60 4.26 -10.22
C GLU A 65 46.73 2.97 -9.39
N LYS A 66 47.69 2.91 -8.46
CA LYS A 66 47.81 1.80 -7.52
C LYS A 66 46.65 1.75 -6.51
N LEU A 67 46.19 2.89 -6.01
CA LEU A 67 45.04 2.97 -5.11
C LEU A 67 43.75 2.54 -5.83
N ASP A 68 43.53 3.05 -7.04
CA ASP A 68 42.35 2.73 -7.84
C ASP A 68 42.35 1.27 -8.27
N SER A 69 43.49 0.74 -8.74
CA SER A 69 43.58 -0.69 -9.07
C SER A 69 43.39 -1.59 -7.85
N THR A 70 43.91 -1.18 -6.68
CA THR A 70 43.69 -1.90 -5.43
C THR A 70 42.23 -1.83 -4.99
N PHE A 71 41.59 -0.67 -5.12
CA PHE A 71 40.18 -0.46 -4.80
C PHE A 71 39.27 -1.28 -5.72
N MET A 72 39.49 -1.23 -7.02
CA MET A 72 38.72 -2.02 -8.00
C MET A 72 38.88 -3.52 -7.76
N LYS A 73 40.10 -3.98 -7.42
CA LYS A 73 40.35 -5.38 -7.06
C LYS A 73 39.63 -5.77 -5.77
N LEU A 74 39.63 -4.90 -4.75
CA LEU A 74 38.93 -5.12 -3.49
C LEU A 74 37.41 -5.21 -3.71
N MET A 75 36.84 -4.28 -4.49
CA MET A 75 35.42 -4.26 -4.82
C MET A 75 35.00 -5.48 -5.64
N GLY A 76 35.82 -5.89 -6.62
CA GLY A 76 35.57 -7.12 -7.37
C GLY A 76 35.62 -8.37 -6.50
N GLN A 77 36.54 -8.45 -5.54
CA GLN A 77 36.59 -9.54 -4.56
C GLN A 77 35.38 -9.55 -3.62
N LEU A 78 34.94 -8.37 -3.16
CA LEU A 78 33.72 -8.20 -2.35
C LEU A 78 32.47 -8.62 -3.12
N GLN A 79 32.35 -8.22 -4.39
CA GLN A 79 31.24 -8.60 -5.25
C GLN A 79 31.21 -10.11 -5.51
N ASN A 80 32.37 -10.73 -5.76
CA ASN A 80 32.46 -12.18 -5.93
C ASN A 80 32.08 -12.93 -4.63
N LYS A 81 32.58 -12.48 -3.48
CA LYS A 81 32.20 -13.01 -2.16
C LYS A 81 30.70 -12.85 -1.87
N LEU A 82 30.10 -11.75 -2.29
CA LEU A 82 28.66 -11.52 -2.22
C LEU A 82 27.88 -12.51 -3.07
N LYS A 83 28.29 -12.70 -4.34
CA LYS A 83 27.69 -13.67 -5.26
C LYS A 83 27.84 -15.12 -4.79
N GLU A 84 28.92 -15.45 -4.06
CA GLU A 84 29.12 -16.77 -3.43
C GLU A 84 28.14 -17.04 -2.28
N HIS A 85 27.68 -16.00 -1.59
CA HIS A 85 26.90 -16.13 -0.35
C HIS A 85 25.47 -15.65 -0.45
N ALA A 86 25.04 -15.00 -1.51
CA ALA A 86 23.65 -14.57 -1.66
C ALA A 86 23.08 -15.06 -2.98
N SER A 87 21.96 -15.78 -2.88
CA SER A 87 21.17 -16.22 -4.02
C SER A 87 20.61 -14.98 -4.74
N PRO A 88 20.70 -14.90 -6.08
CA PRO A 88 20.17 -13.76 -6.82
C PRO A 88 18.70 -13.53 -6.50
N ALA A 89 18.33 -12.30 -6.13
CA ALA A 89 16.96 -11.95 -5.73
C ALA A 89 15.94 -11.96 -6.90
N SER A 90 16.42 -12.06 -8.14
CA SER A 90 15.63 -12.08 -9.38
C SER A 90 16.35 -12.97 -10.39
N SER A 91 15.71 -13.50 -11.44
CA SER A 91 16.35 -14.32 -12.47
C SER A 91 16.41 -13.66 -13.87
N GLY A 92 16.42 -12.32 -13.96
CA GLY A 92 16.64 -11.65 -15.24
C GLY A 92 16.47 -10.14 -15.22
N GLY A 93 17.18 -9.43 -16.12
CA GLY A 93 17.07 -7.99 -16.36
C GLY A 93 18.41 -7.24 -16.27
N GLY A 94 18.51 -6.08 -16.93
CA GLY A 94 19.74 -5.25 -16.96
C GLY A 94 20.18 -4.69 -15.59
N PHE A 95 19.31 -4.81 -14.57
CA PHE A 95 19.56 -4.42 -13.19
C PHE A 95 19.61 -5.62 -12.22
N HIS A 96 19.71 -6.85 -12.72
CA HIS A 96 19.74 -8.06 -11.91
C HIS A 96 20.85 -8.07 -10.84
N ASP A 97 21.95 -7.35 -11.05
CA ASP A 97 23.06 -7.23 -10.09
C ASP A 97 22.97 -5.98 -9.18
N SER A 98 21.97 -5.10 -9.36
CA SER A 98 21.88 -3.82 -8.62
C SER A 98 21.59 -4.00 -7.13
N TRP A 99 20.93 -5.09 -6.73
CA TRP A 99 20.69 -5.41 -5.31
C TRP A 99 22.01 -5.57 -4.54
N SER A 100 23.04 -6.13 -5.17
CA SER A 100 24.35 -6.32 -4.54
C SER A 100 25.06 -4.99 -4.26
N ALA A 101 24.90 -4.01 -5.16
CA ALA A 101 25.39 -2.65 -4.98
C ALA A 101 24.64 -1.90 -3.86
N HIS A 102 23.31 -2.06 -3.79
CA HIS A 102 22.49 -1.46 -2.73
C HIS A 102 22.80 -2.06 -1.34
N GLN A 103 23.05 -3.36 -1.27
CA GLN A 103 23.41 -4.06 -0.03
C GLN A 103 24.80 -3.64 0.47
N LEU A 104 25.75 -3.42 -0.43
CA LEU A 104 27.07 -2.87 -0.10
C LEU A 104 27.01 -1.43 0.44
N GLY A 105 26.06 -0.62 -0.04
CA GLY A 105 25.87 0.77 0.42
C GLY A 105 25.27 0.89 1.83
N GLN A 106 24.54 -0.13 2.31
CA GLN A 106 23.80 -0.08 3.58
C GLN A 106 24.56 -0.74 4.76
N SER A 107 25.83 -1.12 4.59
CA SER A 107 26.75 -1.68 5.62
C SER A 107 26.32 -2.98 6.34
N TYR A 108 25.11 -3.48 6.12
CA TYR A 108 24.64 -4.77 6.62
C TYR A 108 24.43 -5.77 5.46
N LEU A 109 25.27 -6.79 5.44
CA LEU A 109 25.12 -7.95 4.57
C LEU A 109 24.10 -8.91 5.17
N LEU A 110 22.83 -8.80 4.77
CA LEU A 110 21.86 -9.88 4.96
C LEU A 110 22.41 -11.17 4.31
N GLY A 111 22.78 -12.14 5.14
CA GLY A 111 23.24 -13.46 4.67
C GLY A 111 22.13 -14.23 3.95
N PRO A 112 22.48 -15.33 3.25
CA PRO A 112 21.48 -16.17 2.60
C PRO A 112 20.56 -16.70 3.68
N THR A 113 19.28 -16.31 3.64
CA THR A 113 18.30 -16.93 4.50
C THR A 113 18.02 -18.32 3.93
N GLU A 114 18.34 -19.39 4.66
CA GLU A 114 17.83 -20.74 4.34
C GLU A 114 16.29 -20.80 4.32
N ALA A 115 15.63 -19.77 4.86
CA ALA A 115 14.25 -19.45 4.58
C ALA A 115 14.10 -18.95 3.13
N ALA A 116 14.14 -19.87 2.16
CA ALA A 116 13.47 -19.61 0.90
C ALA A 116 11.99 -19.37 1.22
N ALA A 117 11.39 -18.31 0.66
CA ALA A 117 9.93 -18.16 0.70
C ALA A 117 9.32 -19.41 0.08
N LYS A 118 8.77 -20.31 0.91
CA LYS A 118 8.10 -21.52 0.43
C LYS A 118 6.74 -21.10 -0.11
N VAL A 119 6.64 -20.98 -1.43
CA VAL A 119 5.35 -20.88 -2.10
C VAL A 119 4.70 -22.26 -2.01
N TYR A 120 3.67 -22.37 -1.18
CA TYR A 120 2.87 -23.59 -1.12
C TYR A 120 2.05 -23.69 -2.39
N LYS A 121 2.17 -24.79 -3.12
CA LYS A 121 1.29 -25.05 -4.25
C LYS A 121 -0.12 -25.30 -3.72
N GLY A 122 -1.03 -24.37 -4.01
CA GLY A 122 -2.44 -24.51 -3.69
C GLY A 122 -3.08 -25.71 -4.37
N ALA A 123 -4.27 -26.09 -3.89
CA ALA A 123 -5.06 -27.16 -4.45
C ALA A 123 -6.25 -26.59 -5.23
N HIS A 124 -6.63 -27.27 -6.30
CA HIS A 124 -7.92 -27.03 -6.95
C HIS A 124 -9.04 -27.25 -5.95
N CYS A 125 -10.12 -26.50 -6.12
CA CYS A 125 -11.28 -26.65 -5.26
C CYS A 125 -11.91 -28.04 -5.38
N PRO A 126 -12.10 -28.76 -4.25
CA PRO A 126 -12.83 -30.02 -4.24
C PRO A 126 -14.27 -29.85 -4.75
N SER A 127 -14.85 -30.88 -5.35
CA SER A 127 -16.21 -30.82 -5.91
C SER A 127 -17.33 -30.82 -4.87
N ASN A 128 -17.02 -31.18 -3.62
CA ASN A 128 -17.98 -31.37 -2.52
C ASN A 128 -17.96 -30.25 -1.48
N VAL A 129 -17.22 -29.16 -1.71
CA VAL A 129 -17.16 -28.02 -0.78
C VAL A 129 -18.01 -26.85 -1.27
N PRO A 130 -18.60 -26.06 -0.35
CA PRO A 130 -19.28 -24.82 -0.72
C PRO A 130 -18.35 -23.93 -1.54
N THR A 131 -18.84 -23.44 -2.68
CA THR A 131 -18.07 -22.59 -3.59
C THR A 131 -18.69 -21.20 -3.68
N LYS A 132 -17.91 -20.18 -3.34
CA LYS A 132 -18.23 -18.76 -3.54
C LYS A 132 -17.57 -18.29 -4.83
N THR A 133 -18.36 -17.68 -5.71
CA THR A 133 -17.87 -17.19 -7.00
C THR A 133 -17.98 -15.67 -7.05
N TYR A 134 -16.89 -15.00 -7.38
CA TYR A 134 -16.83 -13.56 -7.58
C TYR A 134 -16.45 -13.25 -9.02
N ASN A 135 -17.24 -12.40 -9.68
CA ASN A 135 -16.86 -11.79 -10.95
C ASN A 135 -16.43 -10.36 -10.66
N ILE A 136 -15.14 -10.09 -10.83
CA ILE A 136 -14.48 -8.86 -10.41
C ILE A 136 -13.85 -8.22 -11.63
N SER A 137 -14.03 -6.92 -11.77
CA SER A 137 -13.34 -6.11 -12.75
C SER A 137 -12.43 -5.10 -12.07
N ALA A 138 -11.25 -4.85 -12.63
CA ALA A 138 -10.49 -3.63 -12.35
C ALA A 138 -10.97 -2.54 -13.32
N ILE A 139 -11.34 -1.37 -12.81
CA ILE A 139 -11.84 -0.25 -13.62
C ILE A 139 -11.10 1.05 -13.27
N ASN A 140 -10.93 1.93 -14.26
CA ASN A 140 -10.65 3.34 -14.00
C ASN A 140 -11.86 3.98 -13.32
N VAL A 141 -11.63 4.81 -12.30
CA VAL A 141 -12.69 5.53 -11.57
C VAL A 141 -12.20 6.92 -11.15
N GLU A 142 -13.07 7.92 -11.26
CA GLU A 142 -12.84 9.25 -10.69
C GLU A 142 -13.28 9.27 -9.22
N VAL A 143 -12.31 9.11 -8.33
CA VAL A 143 -12.55 9.01 -6.89
C VAL A 143 -12.74 10.41 -6.31
N THR A 144 -13.93 10.69 -5.79
CA THR A 144 -14.21 11.94 -5.06
C THR A 144 -13.91 11.75 -3.58
N LEU A 145 -13.05 12.61 -3.01
CA LEU A 145 -12.46 12.43 -1.68
C LEU A 145 -13.34 12.94 -0.55
N ASN A 146 -14.04 14.04 -0.79
CA ASN A 146 -14.79 14.77 0.22
C ASN A 146 -16.00 15.50 -0.34
N GLN A 147 -16.79 16.07 0.58
CA GLN A 147 -18.00 16.83 0.29
C GLN A 147 -17.74 18.15 -0.47
N TRP A 148 -16.49 18.64 -0.48
CA TRP A 148 -16.12 19.88 -1.18
C TRP A 148 -15.79 19.65 -2.65
N GLY A 149 -15.70 18.39 -3.07
CA GLY A 149 -15.52 17.97 -4.45
C GLY A 149 -14.06 17.77 -4.86
N ASP A 150 -13.12 17.65 -3.91
CA ASP A 150 -11.77 17.19 -4.25
C ASP A 150 -11.83 15.78 -4.82
N TYR A 151 -10.95 15.48 -5.77
CA TYR A 151 -10.98 14.20 -6.46
C TYR A 151 -9.63 13.85 -7.09
N TYR A 152 -9.51 12.60 -7.51
CA TYR A 152 -8.40 12.16 -8.35
C TYR A 152 -8.86 11.06 -9.32
N PRO A 153 -8.30 10.99 -10.53
CA PRO A 153 -8.43 9.81 -11.38
C PRO A 153 -7.62 8.67 -10.77
N GLY A 154 -8.27 7.52 -10.57
CA GLY A 154 -7.65 6.36 -9.97
C GLY A 154 -8.25 5.06 -10.47
N TYR A 155 -8.06 4.00 -9.69
CA TYR A 155 -8.46 2.64 -10.02
C TYR A 155 -9.22 2.01 -8.87
N MET A 156 -10.04 1.02 -9.19
CA MET A 156 -10.83 0.30 -8.20
C MET A 156 -11.15 -1.12 -8.67
N TYR A 157 -11.08 -2.08 -7.74
CA TYR A 157 -11.71 -3.38 -7.92
C TYR A 157 -13.21 -3.26 -7.65
N VAL A 158 -14.04 -3.79 -8.54
CA VAL A 158 -15.50 -3.74 -8.44
C VAL A 158 -16.12 -5.07 -8.83
N LEU A 159 -17.24 -5.44 -8.20
CA LEU A 159 -18.03 -6.57 -8.66
C LEU A 159 -18.71 -6.18 -9.97
N ASP A 160 -18.68 -7.06 -10.98
CA ASP A 160 -19.21 -6.75 -12.32
C ASP A 160 -20.65 -6.19 -12.28
N LYS A 161 -21.47 -6.72 -11.36
CA LYS A 161 -22.87 -6.29 -11.15
C LYS A 161 -23.03 -4.87 -10.61
N ASP A 162 -22.01 -4.32 -9.95
CA ASP A 162 -22.03 -3.02 -9.28
C ASP A 162 -21.33 -1.92 -10.09
N ILE A 163 -20.72 -2.24 -11.25
CA ILE A 163 -20.10 -1.26 -12.17
C ILE A 163 -21.08 -0.11 -12.48
N ASN A 164 -22.34 -0.42 -12.80
CA ASN A 164 -23.33 0.60 -13.13
C ASN A 164 -23.63 1.55 -11.96
N LYS A 165 -23.53 1.08 -10.70
CA LYS A 165 -23.71 1.93 -9.51
C LYS A 165 -22.53 2.88 -9.37
N VAL A 166 -21.31 2.38 -9.55
CA VAL A 166 -20.09 3.21 -9.55
C VAL A 166 -20.17 4.30 -10.62
N ARG A 167 -20.51 3.95 -11.86
CA ARG A 167 -20.66 4.94 -12.95
C ARG A 167 -21.76 5.98 -12.66
N ALA A 168 -22.84 5.59 -12.01
CA ALA A 168 -23.91 6.51 -11.60
C ALA A 168 -23.41 7.50 -10.53
N GLU A 169 -22.60 7.05 -9.57
CA GLU A 169 -21.98 7.91 -8.57
C GLU A 169 -20.97 8.89 -9.17
N GLU A 170 -20.10 8.44 -10.08
CA GLU A 170 -19.17 9.32 -10.80
C GLU A 170 -19.92 10.44 -11.52
N LYS A 171 -21.00 10.09 -12.23
CA LYS A 171 -21.84 11.08 -12.92
C LYS A 171 -22.47 12.08 -11.94
N LYS A 172 -22.95 11.61 -10.78
CA LYS A 172 -23.52 12.47 -9.73
C LYS A 172 -22.45 13.40 -9.14
N ASN A 173 -21.27 12.88 -8.86
CA ASN A 173 -20.13 13.64 -8.34
C ASN A 173 -19.63 14.70 -9.32
N LEU A 174 -19.53 14.35 -10.60
CA LEU A 174 -19.15 15.29 -11.66
C LEU A 174 -20.17 16.42 -11.79
N ALA A 175 -21.47 16.09 -11.81
CA ALA A 175 -22.53 17.09 -11.85
C ALA A 175 -22.48 18.02 -10.63
N ALA A 176 -22.23 17.48 -9.43
CA ALA A 176 -22.11 18.25 -8.20
C ALA A 176 -20.90 19.20 -8.22
N ARG A 177 -19.73 18.75 -8.71
CA ARG A 177 -18.54 19.61 -8.91
C ARG A 177 -18.82 20.79 -9.84
N GLN A 178 -19.58 20.57 -10.91
CA GLN A 178 -19.90 21.57 -11.94
C GLN A 178 -20.93 22.62 -11.48
N ARG A 179 -21.59 22.44 -10.34
CA ARG A 179 -22.51 23.45 -9.80
C ARG A 179 -21.75 24.67 -9.28
N GLU A 180 -22.27 25.86 -9.58
CA GLU A 180 -21.68 27.13 -9.15
C GLU A 180 -21.81 27.40 -7.64
N ASP A 181 -22.91 26.95 -7.02
CA ASP A 181 -23.15 27.16 -5.59
C ASP A 181 -22.19 26.35 -4.70
N GLY A 182 -21.74 25.21 -5.22
CA GLY A 182 -20.78 24.34 -4.55
C GLY A 182 -21.27 23.69 -3.27
N LEU A 183 -22.59 23.66 -3.05
CA LEU A 183 -23.22 23.15 -1.83
C LEU A 183 -23.68 21.69 -1.95
N ASP A 184 -23.63 21.11 -3.15
CA ASP A 184 -24.02 19.72 -3.41
C ASP A 184 -22.80 18.80 -3.20
N PRO A 185 -22.83 17.89 -2.21
CA PRO A 185 -21.73 16.94 -1.98
C PRO A 185 -21.73 15.78 -2.98
N GLY A 186 -22.71 15.70 -3.88
CA GLY A 186 -22.83 14.63 -4.85
C GLY A 186 -23.25 13.30 -4.21
N ALA A 187 -22.53 12.22 -4.54
CA ALA A 187 -22.72 10.88 -3.98
C ALA A 187 -21.93 10.66 -2.68
N VAL A 188 -21.08 11.60 -2.27
CA VAL A 188 -20.26 11.47 -1.07
C VAL A 188 -21.16 11.51 0.18
N SER A 189 -21.33 10.37 0.84
CA SER A 189 -22.07 10.33 2.11
C SER A 189 -21.15 10.57 3.30
N THR A 190 -21.75 11.09 4.38
CA THR A 190 -21.12 11.15 5.69
C THR A 190 -20.73 9.76 6.17
N GLY A 191 -19.49 9.57 6.60
CA GLY A 191 -19.06 8.32 7.18
C GLY A 191 -18.85 7.17 6.20
N LEU A 192 -18.85 7.41 4.88
CA LEU A 192 -18.81 6.39 3.82
C LEU A 192 -19.89 5.30 3.99
N GLN A 193 -21.16 5.72 4.04
CA GLN A 193 -22.30 4.86 4.38
C GLN A 193 -23.13 4.45 3.18
N GLY A 194 -22.62 3.46 2.44
CA GLY A 194 -23.33 2.85 1.31
C GLY A 194 -22.89 3.34 -0.06
N ASP A 195 -21.88 4.21 -0.12
CA ASP A 195 -21.26 4.68 -1.37
C ASP A 195 -20.69 3.49 -2.15
N ALA A 196 -20.94 3.43 -3.45
CA ALA A 196 -20.39 2.41 -4.33
C ALA A 196 -18.89 2.60 -4.56
N ILE A 197 -18.39 3.85 -4.60
CA ILE A 197 -16.95 4.15 -4.70
C ILE A 197 -16.30 3.97 -3.31
N GLN A 198 -15.79 2.77 -3.07
CA GLN A 198 -15.06 2.33 -1.88
C GLN A 198 -14.13 1.16 -2.25
N PRO A 199 -13.09 0.84 -1.45
CA PRO A 199 -12.27 -0.34 -1.67
C PRO A 199 -13.07 -1.65 -1.61
N MET A 200 -12.67 -2.63 -2.42
CA MET A 200 -13.28 -3.95 -2.41
C MET A 200 -13.02 -4.67 -1.09
N THR A 201 -14.07 -5.15 -0.43
CA THR A 201 -14.00 -5.93 0.80
C THR A 201 -14.94 -7.13 0.68
N ILE A 202 -14.40 -8.26 0.24
CA ILE A 202 -15.12 -9.53 0.03
C ILE A 202 -14.70 -10.56 1.08
N ARG A 203 -15.48 -11.63 1.24
CA ARG A 203 -15.34 -12.54 2.39
C ARG A 203 -15.57 -14.00 2.01
N GLY A 204 -14.82 -14.91 2.61
CA GLY A 204 -15.02 -16.36 2.49
C GLY A 204 -14.86 -17.05 3.83
N ASN A 205 -15.53 -18.18 4.04
CA ASN A 205 -15.39 -18.89 5.30
C ASN A 205 -14.27 -19.92 5.22
N GLN A 206 -13.67 -20.25 6.36
CA GLN A 206 -12.81 -21.42 6.50
C GLN A 206 -13.48 -22.68 5.94
N GLY A 207 -12.80 -23.38 5.03
CA GLY A 207 -13.31 -24.57 4.34
C GLY A 207 -14.13 -24.29 3.08
N ASP A 208 -14.39 -23.03 2.72
CA ASP A 208 -15.00 -22.68 1.44
C ASP A 208 -13.97 -22.74 0.30
N CYS A 209 -14.46 -23.05 -0.89
CA CYS A 209 -13.77 -22.73 -2.13
C CYS A 209 -14.15 -21.32 -2.59
N VAL A 210 -13.17 -20.53 -2.99
CA VAL A 210 -13.36 -19.24 -3.64
C VAL A 210 -12.92 -19.35 -5.09
N ARG A 211 -13.77 -18.93 -6.02
CA ARG A 211 -13.43 -18.79 -7.44
C ARG A 211 -13.61 -17.34 -7.86
N VAL A 212 -12.56 -16.75 -8.41
CA VAL A 212 -12.57 -15.37 -8.87
C VAL A 212 -12.36 -15.35 -10.37
N LYS A 213 -13.33 -14.84 -11.11
CA LYS A 213 -13.13 -14.42 -12.49
C LYS A 213 -12.75 -12.95 -12.46
N PHE A 214 -11.48 -12.66 -12.74
CA PHE A 214 -10.95 -11.32 -12.82
C PHE A 214 -10.93 -10.85 -14.28
N THR A 215 -11.46 -9.66 -14.54
CA THR A 215 -11.43 -9.00 -15.85
C THR A 215 -10.68 -7.67 -15.71
N ASN A 216 -9.61 -7.48 -16.48
CA ASN A 216 -8.92 -6.20 -16.50
C ASN A 216 -9.62 -5.26 -17.49
N GLN A 217 -10.34 -4.24 -16.99
CA GLN A 217 -10.96 -3.19 -17.81
C GLN A 217 -10.24 -1.84 -17.65
N LEU A 218 -8.98 -1.85 -17.22
CA LEU A 218 -8.15 -0.66 -17.21
C LEU A 218 -7.76 -0.29 -18.64
N GLU A 219 -7.74 1.00 -18.99
CA GLU A 219 -7.51 1.43 -20.38
C GLU A 219 -6.11 1.02 -20.91
N ASP A 220 -5.03 1.39 -20.21
CA ASP A 220 -3.64 1.21 -20.68
C ASP A 220 -2.72 0.60 -19.60
N GLU A 221 -3.30 -0.12 -18.62
CA GLU A 221 -2.54 -0.70 -17.51
C GLU A 221 -2.83 -2.20 -17.38
N ASP A 222 -1.78 -2.97 -17.15
CA ASP A 222 -1.90 -4.36 -16.74
C ASP A 222 -2.32 -4.42 -15.26
N ALA A 223 -3.06 -5.46 -14.89
CA ALA A 223 -3.52 -5.65 -13.52
C ALA A 223 -3.49 -7.12 -13.12
N GLY A 224 -3.17 -7.39 -11.86
CA GLY A 224 -3.28 -8.69 -11.22
C GLY A 224 -4.36 -8.68 -10.14
N PHE A 225 -4.70 -9.87 -9.67
CA PHE A 225 -5.56 -10.07 -8.51
C PHE A 225 -4.96 -11.19 -7.67
N GLN A 226 -4.19 -10.83 -6.64
CA GLN A 226 -3.60 -11.82 -5.73
C GLN A 226 -4.04 -11.55 -4.29
N ILE A 227 -4.57 -12.57 -3.62
CA ILE A 227 -4.86 -12.49 -2.18
C ILE A 227 -3.58 -12.82 -1.40
N SER A 228 -3.04 -11.85 -0.67
CA SER A 228 -1.80 -12.03 0.12
C SER A 228 -1.98 -13.10 1.19
N GLY A 229 -0.99 -13.98 1.37
CA GLY A 229 -1.07 -15.07 2.36
C GLY A 229 -2.05 -16.20 1.99
N SER A 230 -2.64 -16.17 0.79
CA SER A 230 -3.41 -17.28 0.25
C SER A 230 -2.52 -18.27 -0.52
N ALA A 231 -3.03 -19.49 -0.69
CA ALA A 231 -2.49 -20.47 -1.62
C ALA A 231 -3.33 -20.49 -2.91
N MET A 232 -3.66 -19.30 -3.43
CA MET A 232 -4.45 -19.16 -4.65
C MET A 232 -3.68 -19.68 -5.88
N ILE A 233 -4.41 -20.26 -6.82
CA ILE A 233 -3.87 -20.80 -8.08
C ILE A 233 -4.64 -20.25 -9.28
N ILE A 234 -3.99 -20.23 -10.44
CA ILE A 234 -4.65 -20.00 -11.73
C ILE A 234 -5.43 -21.27 -12.08
N SER A 235 -6.76 -21.17 -12.22
CA SER A 235 -7.64 -22.35 -12.29
C SER A 235 -7.36 -23.25 -13.50
N SER A 236 -6.91 -22.68 -14.62
CA SER A 236 -6.65 -23.43 -15.86
C SER A 236 -5.34 -24.22 -15.82
N SER A 237 -4.30 -23.68 -15.16
CA SER A 237 -2.96 -24.26 -15.16
C SER A 237 -2.62 -24.99 -13.86
N GLY A 238 -3.35 -24.70 -12.77
CA GLY A 238 -3.05 -25.18 -11.43
C GLY A 238 -1.72 -24.66 -10.87
N GLN A 239 -1.16 -23.60 -11.48
CA GLN A 239 0.06 -22.96 -11.01
C GLN A 239 -0.25 -21.92 -9.92
N PRO A 240 0.64 -21.71 -8.95
CA PRO A 240 0.48 -20.67 -7.93
C PRO A 240 0.27 -19.30 -8.56
N ASP A 241 -0.67 -18.52 -8.03
CA ASP A 241 -0.85 -17.13 -8.40
C ASP A 241 0.23 -16.27 -7.74
N THR A 242 1.27 -15.96 -8.52
CA THR A 242 2.41 -15.14 -8.10
C THR A 242 2.81 -14.25 -9.26
N ALA A 243 3.40 -13.08 -8.96
CA ALA A 243 3.90 -12.14 -9.97
C ALA A 243 4.83 -12.78 -11.05
N ALA A 244 5.49 -13.90 -10.74
CA ALA A 244 6.38 -14.60 -11.66
C ALA A 244 5.67 -15.64 -12.55
N THR A 245 4.41 -15.99 -12.23
CA THR A 245 3.66 -17.01 -12.95
C THR A 245 3.01 -16.42 -14.20
N PRO A 246 3.24 -17.00 -15.40
CA PRO A 246 2.53 -16.57 -16.61
C PRO A 246 1.01 -16.64 -16.44
N GLY A 247 0.33 -15.53 -16.71
CA GLY A 247 -1.12 -15.40 -16.56
C GLY A 247 -1.60 -14.92 -15.19
N ALA A 248 -0.70 -14.65 -14.24
CA ALA A 248 -1.03 -13.98 -12.97
C ALA A 248 -1.26 -12.46 -13.16
N ILE A 249 -0.49 -11.84 -14.05
CA ILE A 249 -0.73 -10.48 -14.54
C ILE A 249 -1.62 -10.58 -15.79
N VAL A 250 -2.72 -9.83 -15.79
CA VAL A 250 -3.75 -9.84 -16.84
C VAL A 250 -3.63 -8.53 -17.63
N ALA A 251 -3.44 -8.67 -18.94
CA ALA A 251 -3.37 -7.54 -19.84
C ALA A 251 -4.69 -6.76 -19.91
N SER A 252 -4.64 -5.48 -20.26
CA SER A 252 -5.84 -4.66 -20.51
C SER A 252 -6.81 -5.37 -21.47
N GLY A 253 -8.09 -5.41 -21.09
CA GLY A 253 -9.19 -6.06 -21.85
C GLY A 253 -9.31 -7.57 -21.68
N GLU A 254 -8.33 -8.23 -21.05
CA GLU A 254 -8.30 -9.69 -20.89
C GLU A 254 -8.93 -10.15 -19.56
N SER A 255 -9.09 -11.47 -19.41
CA SER A 255 -9.63 -12.08 -18.20
C SER A 255 -8.83 -13.29 -17.75
N GLN A 256 -8.79 -13.51 -16.43
CA GLN A 256 -8.21 -14.71 -15.81
C GLN A 256 -9.15 -15.28 -14.74
N THR A 257 -9.07 -16.59 -14.54
CA THR A 257 -9.76 -17.27 -13.43
C THR A 257 -8.78 -17.79 -12.41
N TYR A 258 -9.02 -17.43 -11.16
CA TYR A 258 -8.26 -17.87 -10.00
C TYR A 258 -9.17 -18.68 -9.07
N GLU A 259 -8.57 -19.59 -8.32
CA GLU A 259 -9.26 -20.27 -7.25
C GLU A 259 -8.39 -20.41 -6.00
N TRP A 260 -9.06 -20.35 -4.86
CA TRP A 260 -8.44 -20.58 -3.57
C TRP A 260 -9.36 -21.46 -2.74
N PHE A 261 -8.90 -22.67 -2.44
CA PHE A 261 -9.52 -23.49 -1.40
C PHE A 261 -8.99 -23.02 -0.05
N ILE A 262 -9.86 -22.44 0.77
CA ILE A 262 -9.51 -21.92 2.10
C ILE A 262 -9.40 -23.10 3.06
N PRO A 263 -8.20 -23.39 3.61
CA PRO A 263 -8.07 -24.44 4.61
C PRO A 263 -8.98 -24.22 5.82
N ILE A 264 -9.44 -25.30 6.46
CA ILE A 264 -10.30 -25.20 7.65
C ILE A 264 -9.56 -24.55 8.83
N ASP A 265 -8.23 -24.71 8.87
CA ASP A 265 -7.31 -24.13 9.83
C ASP A 265 -6.69 -22.81 9.36
N GLN A 266 -7.16 -22.24 8.25
CA GLN A 266 -6.72 -20.91 7.80
C GLN A 266 -6.97 -19.89 8.90
N GLN A 267 -5.98 -19.02 9.15
CA GLN A 267 -6.15 -17.93 10.10
C GLN A 267 -7.35 -17.06 9.70
N GLU A 268 -8.27 -16.83 10.65
CA GLU A 268 -9.32 -15.82 10.49
C GLU A 268 -8.68 -14.45 10.35
N GLY A 269 -9.15 -13.66 9.38
CA GLY A 269 -8.74 -12.28 9.28
C GLY A 269 -8.60 -11.70 7.89
N SER A 270 -8.04 -10.50 7.85
CA SER A 270 -7.88 -9.74 6.62
C SER A 270 -6.65 -10.14 5.82
N HIS A 271 -6.88 -10.39 4.54
CA HIS A 271 -5.84 -10.60 3.54
C HIS A 271 -5.96 -9.49 2.48
N MET A 272 -4.89 -8.71 2.29
CA MET A 272 -4.87 -7.69 1.25
C MET A 272 -4.97 -8.32 -0.14
N ILE A 273 -5.71 -7.69 -1.04
CA ILE A 273 -5.70 -7.97 -2.47
C ILE A 273 -4.63 -7.07 -3.10
N GLN A 274 -3.63 -7.67 -3.71
CA GLN A 274 -2.49 -6.99 -4.30
C GLN A 274 -2.48 -7.11 -5.82
N ASN A 275 -2.13 -5.99 -6.46
CA ASN A 275 -1.72 -5.94 -7.85
C ASN A 275 -0.19 -6.00 -7.95
N HIS A 276 0.34 -6.90 -8.77
CA HIS A 276 1.77 -7.04 -9.04
C HIS A 276 2.20 -6.61 -10.45
N ALA A 277 1.28 -6.08 -11.26
CA ALA A 277 1.59 -5.60 -12.61
C ALA A 277 2.44 -4.32 -12.61
N GLY A 278 2.33 -3.50 -11.56
CA GLY A 278 3.06 -2.25 -11.40
C GLY A 278 2.69 -1.58 -10.08
N ARG A 279 3.46 -0.53 -9.70
CA ARG A 279 3.19 0.24 -8.48
C ARG A 279 1.99 1.15 -8.64
N ASP A 280 1.85 1.76 -9.82
CA ASP A 280 0.94 2.88 -10.05
C ASP A 280 -0.54 2.53 -9.85
N PRO A 281 -1.05 1.37 -10.32
CA PRO A 281 -2.44 1.04 -10.06
C PRO A 281 -2.76 0.93 -8.57
N SER A 282 -1.89 0.30 -7.78
CA SER A 282 -2.06 0.18 -6.32
C SER A 282 -1.97 1.56 -5.64
N ALA A 283 -0.99 2.38 -6.03
CA ALA A 283 -0.81 3.73 -5.51
C ALA A 283 -2.00 4.65 -5.81
N LEU A 284 -2.73 4.40 -6.91
CA LEU A 284 -3.91 5.17 -7.30
C LEU A 284 -5.22 4.46 -6.96
N GLY A 285 -5.19 3.51 -6.02
CA GLY A 285 -6.39 2.98 -5.37
C GLY A 285 -6.85 1.60 -5.83
N LEU A 286 -6.11 0.88 -6.68
CA LEU A 286 -6.40 -0.53 -6.99
C LEU A 286 -6.07 -1.44 -5.79
N ILE A 287 -6.87 -1.29 -4.73
CA ILE A 287 -6.70 -1.90 -3.42
C ILE A 287 -7.99 -2.61 -3.00
N GLY A 288 -7.85 -3.66 -2.22
CA GLY A 288 -8.98 -4.37 -1.63
C GLY A 288 -8.52 -5.37 -0.58
N ALA A 289 -9.47 -6.04 0.05
CA ALA A 289 -9.20 -7.12 0.98
C ALA A 289 -10.18 -8.28 0.78
N PHE A 290 -9.66 -9.46 1.05
CA PHE A 290 -10.40 -10.67 1.25
C PHE A 290 -10.36 -11.03 2.73
N ILE A 291 -11.51 -11.15 3.38
CA ILE A 291 -11.57 -11.51 4.80
C ILE A 291 -11.97 -12.97 4.94
N VAL A 292 -11.14 -13.74 5.65
CA VAL A 292 -11.46 -15.12 6.02
C VAL A 292 -12.23 -15.09 7.33
N GLU A 293 -13.48 -15.52 7.30
CA GLU A 293 -14.34 -15.63 8.46
C GLU A 293 -14.43 -17.08 8.97
N PRO A 294 -14.85 -17.32 10.23
CA PRO A 294 -15.05 -18.67 10.74
C PRO A 294 -16.02 -19.47 9.89
N ARG A 295 -15.84 -20.80 9.88
CA ARG A 295 -16.76 -21.70 9.17
C ARG A 295 -18.22 -21.45 9.56
N GLY A 296 -19.08 -21.38 8.55
CA GLY A 296 -20.53 -21.21 8.75
C GLY A 296 -20.99 -19.77 8.94
N SER A 297 -20.08 -18.78 8.89
CA SER A 297 -20.48 -17.38 9.07
C SER A 297 -21.33 -16.86 7.92
N ILE A 298 -22.29 -16.01 8.27
CA ILE A 298 -23.20 -15.29 7.38
C ILE A 298 -22.84 -13.81 7.45
N TYR A 299 -22.75 -13.16 6.29
CA TYR A 299 -22.40 -11.74 6.20
C TYR A 299 -23.64 -10.95 5.85
N LEU A 300 -24.00 -10.00 6.71
CA LEU A 300 -25.19 -9.19 6.55
C LEU A 300 -24.81 -7.71 6.40
N ASP A 301 -25.52 -7.04 5.51
CA ASP A 301 -25.39 -5.62 5.27
C ASP A 301 -25.96 -4.86 6.48
N PRO A 302 -25.19 -3.94 7.09
CA PRO A 302 -25.61 -3.26 8.32
C PRO A 302 -26.80 -2.30 8.14
N PHE A 303 -27.13 -1.92 6.91
CA PHE A 303 -28.22 -1.00 6.59
C PHE A 303 -29.51 -1.73 6.23
N THR A 304 -29.39 -2.80 5.45
CA THR A 304 -30.55 -3.54 4.94
C THR A 304 -30.86 -4.81 5.73
N GLY A 305 -29.89 -5.35 6.46
CA GLY A 305 -29.98 -6.66 7.12
C GLY A 305 -29.99 -7.84 6.15
N GLY A 306 -29.86 -7.60 4.84
CA GLY A 306 -29.79 -8.63 3.81
C GLY A 306 -28.37 -9.18 3.62
N PRO A 307 -28.17 -10.18 2.76
CA PRO A 307 -26.86 -10.73 2.45
C PRO A 307 -25.90 -9.67 1.89
N LEU A 308 -24.69 -9.62 2.41
CA LEU A 308 -23.61 -8.74 1.94
C LEU A 308 -22.60 -9.53 1.11
N GLU A 309 -22.33 -9.06 -0.12
CA GLU A 309 -21.28 -9.62 -0.96
C GLU A 309 -19.98 -8.80 -0.92
N ASN A 310 -20.09 -7.47 -0.89
CA ASN A 310 -18.97 -6.54 -0.83
C ASN A 310 -19.33 -5.36 0.08
N GLY A 311 -18.39 -4.92 0.94
CA GLY A 311 -18.53 -3.70 1.72
C GLY A 311 -17.61 -3.65 2.92
N TRP A 312 -17.13 -2.44 3.26
CA TRP A 312 -16.21 -2.23 4.37
C TRP A 312 -16.85 -2.42 5.77
N MET A 313 -18.19 -2.35 5.87
CA MET A 313 -18.91 -2.69 7.09
C MET A 313 -19.75 -3.94 6.90
N ALA A 314 -19.75 -4.83 7.89
CA ALA A 314 -20.59 -6.02 7.91
C ALA A 314 -21.11 -6.34 9.31
N MET A 315 -22.23 -7.05 9.40
CA MET A 315 -22.57 -7.86 10.56
C MET A 315 -22.21 -9.30 10.24
N ILE A 316 -21.33 -9.89 11.04
CA ILE A 316 -20.96 -11.30 10.92
C ILE A 316 -21.79 -12.07 11.92
N ALA A 317 -22.65 -12.95 11.43
CA ALA A 317 -23.48 -13.83 12.24
C ALA A 317 -22.98 -15.27 12.15
N ASN A 318 -22.96 -15.99 13.28
CA ASN A 318 -22.48 -17.37 13.33
C ASN A 318 -23.24 -18.16 14.41
N ASP A 319 -23.62 -19.41 14.12
CA ASP A 319 -24.35 -20.24 15.08
C ASP A 319 -23.44 -20.81 16.20
N ASP A 320 -22.15 -21.00 15.90
CA ASP A 320 -21.15 -21.60 16.78
C ASP A 320 -20.23 -20.56 17.46
N ALA A 321 -20.31 -19.28 17.04
CA ALA A 321 -19.51 -18.17 17.56
C ALA A 321 -20.39 -16.93 17.82
N ARG A 322 -19.87 -15.94 18.54
CA ARG A 322 -20.63 -14.70 18.79
C ARG A 322 -20.69 -13.84 17.53
N ASP A 323 -21.86 -13.28 17.27
CA ASP A 323 -22.04 -12.24 16.27
C ASP A 323 -21.21 -10.99 16.61
N PHE A 324 -20.69 -10.33 15.57
CA PHE A 324 -19.93 -9.10 15.74
C PHE A 324 -20.11 -8.13 14.56
N ARG A 325 -19.84 -6.86 14.82
CA ARG A 325 -19.73 -5.81 13.81
C ARG A 325 -18.32 -5.80 13.24
N GLU A 326 -18.18 -5.79 11.94
CA GLU A 326 -16.89 -5.69 11.27
C GLU A 326 -16.72 -4.33 10.60
N PHE A 327 -15.53 -3.75 10.76
CA PHE A 327 -15.11 -2.51 10.11
C PHE A 327 -13.75 -2.68 9.45
N ALA A 328 -13.72 -2.70 8.11
CA ALA A 328 -12.50 -2.72 7.32
C ALA A 328 -12.03 -1.29 6.97
N LEU A 329 -10.86 -0.93 7.49
CA LEU A 329 -10.25 0.39 7.34
C LEU A 329 -8.97 0.27 6.53
N PHE A 330 -9.03 0.73 5.29
CA PHE A 330 -7.93 0.86 4.36
C PHE A 330 -7.27 2.22 4.55
N TYR A 331 -6.09 2.22 5.14
CA TYR A 331 -5.18 3.35 5.10
C TYR A 331 -4.40 3.28 3.81
N HIS A 332 -4.43 4.36 3.02
CA HIS A 332 -3.66 4.42 1.78
C HIS A 332 -3.27 5.84 1.44
N GLU A 333 -2.26 5.93 0.59
CA GLU A 333 -1.78 7.18 0.04
C GLU A 333 -2.10 7.23 -1.45
N ILE A 334 -2.51 8.41 -1.91
CA ILE A 334 -2.97 8.62 -3.27
C ILE A 334 -1.78 9.08 -4.11
N GLY A 335 -1.30 8.17 -4.95
CA GLY A 335 -0.17 8.39 -5.83
C GLY A 335 1.15 8.62 -5.10
N ASP A 336 2.19 8.86 -5.88
CA ASP A 336 3.53 9.11 -5.37
C ASP A 336 3.72 10.53 -4.83
N GLU A 337 4.92 10.81 -4.33
CA GLU A 337 5.33 12.12 -3.83
C GLU A 337 5.02 13.31 -4.78
N SER A 338 5.03 13.07 -6.09
CA SER A 338 4.74 14.07 -7.11
C SER A 338 3.25 14.22 -7.44
N PHE A 339 2.46 13.18 -7.14
CA PHE A 339 1.03 13.16 -7.39
C PHE A 339 0.28 14.04 -6.38
N ARG A 340 -0.58 14.91 -6.90
CA ARG A 340 -1.45 15.77 -6.09
C ARG A 340 -2.88 15.61 -6.55
N PRO A 341 -3.83 15.33 -5.64
CA PRO A 341 -5.24 15.35 -5.98
C PRO A 341 -5.67 16.73 -6.48
N LEU A 342 -6.81 16.75 -7.15
CA LEU A 342 -7.40 17.94 -7.73
C LEU A 342 -8.49 18.48 -6.80
N ASN A 343 -8.60 19.79 -6.71
CA ASN A 343 -9.76 20.43 -6.13
C ASN A 343 -10.96 20.33 -7.09
N ARG A 344 -12.14 20.78 -6.65
CA ARG A 344 -13.36 20.79 -7.47
C ARG A 344 -13.26 21.51 -8.83
N HIS A 345 -12.28 22.39 -9.00
CA HIS A 345 -12.03 23.18 -10.20
C HIS A 345 -11.01 22.52 -11.15
N GLY A 346 -10.49 21.34 -10.79
CA GLY A 346 -9.46 20.65 -11.57
C GLY A 346 -8.06 21.22 -11.36
N GLU A 347 -7.85 22.00 -10.30
CA GLU A 347 -6.54 22.56 -9.96
C GLU A 347 -5.84 21.65 -8.95
N MET A 348 -4.51 21.50 -9.10
CA MET A 348 -3.72 20.70 -8.18
C MET A 348 -3.75 21.31 -6.78
N ILE A 349 -4.15 20.49 -5.80
CA ILE A 349 -4.04 20.84 -4.39
C ILE A 349 -2.57 21.15 -4.05
N PRO A 350 -2.27 22.16 -3.22
CA PRO A 350 -0.89 22.49 -2.87
C PRO A 350 -0.19 21.33 -2.15
N GLN A 351 1.12 21.18 -2.37
CA GLN A 351 1.91 20.12 -1.72
C GLN A 351 1.95 20.26 -0.19
N ARG A 352 1.80 21.50 0.30
CA ARG A 352 1.77 21.82 1.72
C ARG A 352 0.62 22.76 1.97
N ASP A 353 -0.19 22.45 2.96
CA ASP A 353 -1.33 23.26 3.36
C ASP A 353 -0.83 24.64 3.86
N PRO A 354 -1.31 25.76 3.31
CA PRO A 354 -0.86 27.09 3.69
C PRO A 354 -1.30 27.51 5.11
N LEU A 355 -2.33 26.87 5.67
CA LEU A 355 -2.89 27.16 6.99
C LEU A 355 -2.31 26.22 8.06
N THR A 356 -2.38 24.93 7.80
CA THR A 356 -2.02 23.90 8.80
C THR A 356 -0.61 23.36 8.64
N ASP A 357 0.08 23.74 7.56
CA ASP A 357 1.42 23.25 7.23
C ASP A 357 1.47 21.73 6.93
N ALA A 358 0.30 21.08 6.85
CA ALA A 358 0.14 19.66 6.59
C ALA A 358 0.73 19.28 5.24
N TYR A 359 1.45 18.16 5.22
CA TYR A 359 2.10 17.65 4.03
C TYR A 359 1.15 16.81 3.18
N ARG A 360 1.08 17.09 1.89
CA ARG A 360 0.19 16.45 0.90
C ARG A 360 -1.25 16.32 1.41
N PRO A 361 -1.92 17.46 1.70
CA PRO A 361 -3.32 17.42 2.11
C PRO A 361 -4.18 16.73 1.05
N SER A 362 -5.26 16.07 1.46
CA SER A 362 -6.13 15.22 0.62
C SER A 362 -5.49 13.94 0.05
N ALA A 363 -4.15 13.79 0.03
CA ALA A 363 -3.47 12.63 -0.55
C ALA A 363 -3.25 11.46 0.43
N ARG A 364 -3.65 11.61 1.70
CA ARG A 364 -3.68 10.54 2.70
C ARG A 364 -5.13 10.23 3.00
N ALA A 365 -5.57 9.02 2.68
CA ALA A 365 -6.98 8.68 2.65
C ALA A 365 -7.31 7.41 3.42
N MET A 366 -8.55 7.35 3.91
CA MET A 366 -9.17 6.19 4.52
C MET A 366 -10.34 5.74 3.66
N ASN A 367 -10.31 4.51 3.15
CA ASN A 367 -11.32 3.96 2.23
C ASN A 367 -11.73 4.95 1.11
N PHE A 368 -10.74 5.47 0.38
CA PHE A 368 -10.95 6.47 -0.70
C PHE A 368 -11.51 7.84 -0.27
N ARG A 369 -11.54 8.16 1.02
CA ARG A 369 -11.99 9.46 1.54
C ARG A 369 -10.87 10.19 2.28
N SER A 370 -10.82 11.51 2.14
CA SER A 370 -9.87 12.37 2.85
C SER A 370 -10.49 13.74 3.07
N GLU A 371 -10.40 14.26 4.30
CA GLU A 371 -10.98 15.55 4.70
C GLU A 371 -9.94 16.38 5.47
N PRO A 372 -9.01 17.05 4.78
CA PRO A 372 -8.05 17.94 5.43
C PRO A 372 -8.70 19.21 5.96
N PHE A 373 -8.33 19.66 7.16
CA PHE A 373 -8.98 20.81 7.80
C PHE A 373 -8.65 22.15 7.15
N GLY A 374 -7.39 22.41 6.79
CA GLY A 374 -6.96 23.74 6.32
C GLY A 374 -7.51 24.06 4.94
N ILE A 375 -7.05 23.34 3.91
CA ILE A 375 -7.44 23.61 2.52
C ILE A 375 -8.94 23.42 2.19
N ASN A 376 -9.68 22.72 3.06
CA ASN A 376 -11.12 22.54 2.90
C ASN A 376 -11.91 23.38 3.91
N ASN A 377 -12.05 22.89 5.14
CA ASN A 377 -12.96 23.46 6.13
C ASN A 377 -12.61 24.92 6.46
N LEU A 378 -11.38 25.19 6.88
CA LEU A 378 -10.95 26.54 7.24
C LEU A 378 -10.93 27.46 6.01
N ALA A 379 -10.48 26.99 4.85
CA ALA A 379 -10.54 27.76 3.61
C ALA A 379 -11.97 28.13 3.19
N GLN A 380 -12.97 27.25 3.41
CA GLN A 380 -14.37 27.61 3.20
C GLN A 380 -14.81 28.68 4.20
N GLN A 381 -14.40 28.59 5.46
CA GLN A 381 -14.73 29.59 6.46
C GLN A 381 -14.13 30.96 6.10
N GLU A 382 -12.87 31.00 5.69
CA GLU A 382 -12.21 32.22 5.20
C GLU A 382 -12.97 32.81 4.00
N LYS A 383 -13.38 31.97 3.04
CA LYS A 383 -14.12 32.39 1.85
C LYS A 383 -15.46 33.03 2.18
N HIS A 384 -16.22 32.46 3.13
CA HIS A 384 -17.58 32.91 3.46
C HIS A 384 -17.63 34.00 4.53
N PHE A 385 -16.70 33.98 5.48
CA PHE A 385 -16.73 34.84 6.67
C PHE A 385 -15.50 35.75 6.82
N HIS A 386 -14.51 35.64 5.93
CA HIS A 386 -13.25 36.40 5.96
C HIS A 386 -12.46 36.24 7.28
N TYR A 387 -12.63 35.08 7.93
CA TYR A 387 -11.93 34.69 9.15
C TYR A 387 -11.93 33.17 9.27
N GLU A 388 -10.84 32.64 9.83
CA GLU A 388 -10.64 31.22 10.13
C GLU A 388 -10.66 31.01 11.64
N ASP A 389 -11.59 30.19 12.12
CA ASP A 389 -11.69 29.77 13.51
C ASP A 389 -11.18 28.34 13.65
N GLU A 390 -9.89 28.19 13.92
CA GLU A 390 -9.27 26.88 14.15
C GLU A 390 -9.97 26.06 15.26
N SER A 391 -10.63 26.73 16.22
CA SER A 391 -11.36 26.04 17.29
C SER A 391 -12.59 25.28 16.77
N LEU A 392 -13.08 25.63 15.58
CA LEU A 392 -14.20 24.97 14.90
C LEU A 392 -13.75 23.92 13.87
N SER A 393 -12.46 23.66 13.70
CA SER A 393 -11.92 22.73 12.69
C SER A 393 -12.58 21.35 12.66
N TYR A 394 -12.98 20.82 13.82
CA TYR A 394 -13.70 19.54 13.99
C TYR A 394 -15.22 19.69 14.21
N SER A 395 -15.78 20.88 14.01
CA SER A 395 -17.19 21.17 14.31
C SER A 395 -18.12 20.61 13.23
N SER A 396 -18.86 19.55 13.56
CA SER A 396 -19.95 19.06 12.72
C SER A 396 -21.07 20.08 12.51
N TYR A 397 -21.23 21.06 13.41
CA TYR A 397 -22.20 22.14 13.21
C TYR A 397 -21.77 23.12 12.12
N THR A 398 -20.46 23.32 11.97
CA THR A 398 -19.89 24.27 11.01
C THR A 398 -19.68 23.61 9.65
N PHE A 399 -19.19 22.37 9.63
CA PHE A 399 -18.72 21.69 8.43
C PHE A 399 -19.48 20.40 8.09
N ALA A 400 -20.56 20.07 8.82
CA ALA A 400 -21.18 18.75 8.79
C ALA A 400 -20.23 17.63 9.27
N ASP A 401 -20.77 16.43 9.42
CA ASP A 401 -19.97 15.25 9.76
C ASP A 401 -19.09 14.84 8.57
N ALA A 402 -17.83 14.47 8.86
CA ALA A 402 -16.85 14.13 7.83
C ALA A 402 -17.27 12.94 6.94
N PRO A 403 -16.91 12.95 5.65
CA PRO A 403 -17.18 11.86 4.72
C PRO A 403 -16.24 10.66 4.89
N THR A 404 -15.14 10.82 5.64
CA THR A 404 -14.25 9.71 6.04
C THR A 404 -14.99 8.67 6.85
N THR A 405 -14.57 7.40 6.79
CA THR A 405 -15.23 6.27 7.46
C THR A 405 -15.62 6.55 8.92
N VAL A 406 -16.90 6.39 9.23
CA VAL A 406 -17.43 6.46 10.61
C VAL A 406 -18.06 5.10 10.96
N PRO A 407 -17.31 4.21 11.63
CA PRO A 407 -17.83 2.93 12.12
C PRO A 407 -19.03 3.12 13.05
N ARG A 408 -20.11 2.38 12.83
CA ARG A 408 -21.32 2.45 13.65
C ARG A 408 -21.61 1.11 14.33
N SER A 409 -21.60 1.12 15.65
CA SER A 409 -21.99 -0.02 16.50
C SER A 409 -22.89 0.45 17.65
N TYR A 410 -23.59 -0.49 18.27
CA TYR A 410 -24.32 -0.23 19.52
C TYR A 410 -23.44 -0.51 20.73
N LEU A 411 -23.77 0.12 21.86
CA LEU A 411 -23.11 -0.16 23.12
C LEU A 411 -23.30 -1.64 23.48
N GLY A 412 -22.19 -2.36 23.64
CA GLY A 412 -22.18 -3.79 23.97
C GLY A 412 -22.08 -4.72 22.77
N ASP A 413 -22.19 -4.22 21.53
CA ASP A 413 -21.90 -5.03 20.34
C ASP A 413 -20.41 -5.39 20.32
N PRO A 414 -20.03 -6.67 20.18
CA PRO A 414 -18.67 -7.02 19.81
C PRO A 414 -18.34 -6.40 18.46
N ALA A 415 -17.16 -5.80 18.33
CA ALA A 415 -16.70 -5.20 17.09
C ALA A 415 -15.27 -5.64 16.79
N LYS A 416 -14.96 -5.90 15.52
CA LYS A 416 -13.61 -6.13 15.01
C LYS A 416 -13.22 -5.02 14.05
N PHE A 417 -12.06 -4.44 14.29
CA PHE A 417 -11.47 -3.46 13.37
C PHE A 417 -10.40 -4.17 12.55
N ARG A 418 -10.59 -4.17 11.23
CA ARG A 418 -9.65 -4.75 10.28
C ARG A 418 -8.85 -3.60 9.67
N LEU A 419 -7.62 -3.39 10.16
CA LEU A 419 -6.71 -2.38 9.65
C LEU A 419 -5.93 -2.94 8.48
N ILE A 420 -6.00 -2.28 7.33
CA ILE A 420 -5.33 -2.70 6.10
C ILE A 420 -4.55 -1.52 5.56
N HIS A 421 -3.29 -1.72 5.23
CA HIS A 421 -2.51 -0.72 4.51
C HIS A 421 -2.56 -1.01 3.01
N GLY A 422 -3.36 -0.23 2.29
CA GLY A 422 -3.50 -0.33 0.84
C GLY A 422 -2.43 0.41 0.05
N GLY A 423 -1.69 1.31 0.69
CA GLY A 423 -0.68 2.15 0.06
C GLY A 423 0.72 1.56 0.07
N GLY A 424 1.71 2.43 -0.10
CA GLY A 424 3.10 2.02 -0.34
C GLY A 424 4.17 2.90 0.28
N GLU A 425 3.80 3.97 0.98
CA GLU A 425 4.77 5.03 1.34
C GLU A 425 5.01 5.19 2.82
N VAL A 426 3.96 5.42 3.62
CA VAL A 426 4.13 5.83 5.02
C VAL A 426 3.51 4.83 5.98
N PHE A 427 3.94 4.88 7.24
CA PHE A 427 3.27 4.15 8.31
C PHE A 427 2.10 4.98 8.82
N HIS A 428 0.99 4.32 9.14
CA HIS A 428 -0.17 4.94 9.75
C HIS A 428 -0.32 4.49 11.19
N SER A 429 -0.63 5.41 12.10
CA SER A 429 -0.90 5.11 13.51
C SER A 429 -2.40 5.20 13.76
N HIS A 430 -3.06 4.04 13.84
CA HIS A 430 -4.48 3.95 14.15
C HIS A 430 -4.70 4.16 15.65
N HIS A 431 -5.50 5.17 15.99
CA HIS A 431 -5.86 5.49 17.37
C HIS A 431 -7.33 5.94 17.50
N PRO A 432 -8.24 5.08 17.96
CA PRO A 432 -9.60 5.46 18.29
C PRO A 432 -9.66 6.17 19.64
N HIS A 433 -10.17 7.40 19.64
CA HIS A 433 -10.36 8.16 20.86
C HIS A 433 -11.53 7.59 21.69
N GLY A 434 -11.21 6.95 22.81
CA GLY A 434 -12.19 6.45 23.77
C GLY A 434 -11.49 5.62 24.85
N GLY A 435 -11.53 6.06 26.10
CA GLY A 435 -10.69 5.53 27.21
C GLY A 435 -10.87 4.04 27.58
N SER A 436 -11.73 3.30 26.88
CA SER A 436 -11.98 1.86 27.04
C SER A 436 -11.46 1.00 25.89
N ILE A 437 -10.83 1.59 24.87
CA ILE A 437 -10.41 0.91 23.66
C ILE A 437 -8.90 0.62 23.73
N ARG A 438 -8.54 -0.55 24.27
CA ARG A 438 -7.15 -1.03 24.24
C ARG A 438 -7.10 -2.46 23.75
N TRP A 439 -6.34 -2.69 22.70
CA TRP A 439 -6.14 -3.97 22.05
C TRP A 439 -4.87 -4.61 22.55
N THR A 440 -4.81 -5.94 22.52
CA THR A 440 -3.55 -6.64 22.68
C THR A 440 -2.68 -6.42 21.44
N ARG A 441 -1.43 -5.99 21.63
CA ARG A 441 -0.45 -5.83 20.53
C ARG A 441 -0.20 -7.12 19.73
N SER A 442 -0.43 -8.27 20.35
CA SER A 442 -0.30 -9.59 19.70
C SER A 442 -1.45 -10.49 20.15
N PRO A 443 -2.64 -10.37 19.54
CA PRO A 443 -3.86 -11.04 19.99
C PRO A 443 -3.69 -12.56 20.15
N GLN A 444 -3.04 -13.21 19.18
CA GLN A 444 -2.85 -14.66 19.14
C GLN A 444 -1.87 -15.20 20.21
N ARG A 445 -1.08 -14.33 20.86
CA ARG A 445 -0.16 -14.74 21.95
C ARG A 445 -0.91 -14.92 23.27
N GLU A 446 -2.06 -14.28 23.41
CA GLU A 446 -2.86 -14.34 24.63
C GLU A 446 -3.88 -15.47 24.53
N VAL A 447 -3.53 -16.65 25.03
CA VAL A 447 -4.39 -17.85 25.00
C VAL A 447 -5.73 -17.62 25.71
N GLN A 448 -5.78 -16.66 26.65
CA GLN A 448 -7.01 -16.25 27.34
C GLN A 448 -7.73 -15.07 26.68
N LEU A 449 -7.30 -14.59 25.50
CA LEU A 449 -7.93 -13.47 24.81
C LEU A 449 -9.44 -13.67 24.63
N PRO A 450 -9.96 -14.86 24.21
CA PRO A 450 -11.40 -15.09 24.12
C PRO A 450 -12.12 -14.83 25.44
N ASN A 451 -11.50 -15.16 26.58
CA ASN A 451 -12.05 -14.89 27.90
C ASN A 451 -11.85 -13.42 28.33
N LEU A 452 -10.83 -12.72 27.84
CA LEU A 452 -10.49 -11.35 28.24
C LEU A 452 -11.17 -10.27 27.39
N THR A 453 -11.50 -10.54 26.13
CA THR A 453 -12.26 -9.66 25.23
C THR A 453 -13.76 -9.94 25.32
N GLN A 454 -14.19 -11.15 25.69
CA GLN A 454 -15.62 -11.49 25.88
C GLN A 454 -16.11 -11.36 27.34
N ALA A 455 -15.23 -11.22 28.33
CA ALA A 455 -15.64 -11.00 29.74
C ALA A 455 -15.90 -9.53 30.10
N ALA A 456 -15.85 -8.60 29.14
CA ALA A 456 -16.24 -7.20 29.35
C ALA A 456 -17.77 -7.07 29.45
N TYR A 457 -18.39 -7.79 30.38
CA TYR A 457 -19.77 -7.55 30.84
C TYR A 457 -19.79 -6.68 32.10
N ASP A 458 -18.68 -6.61 32.82
CA ASP A 458 -18.49 -5.72 33.96
C ASP A 458 -17.35 -4.74 33.66
N GLY A 459 -17.58 -3.47 33.99
CA GLY A 459 -16.68 -2.35 33.70
C GLY A 459 -15.25 -2.47 34.27
N PRO A 460 -14.47 -1.37 34.26
CA PRO A 460 -13.02 -1.44 34.36
C PRO A 460 -12.55 -1.99 35.71
N VAL A 461 -11.99 -3.20 35.72
CA VAL A 461 -11.23 -3.69 36.86
C VAL A 461 -9.75 -3.33 36.67
N LYS A 462 -9.21 -2.52 37.59
CA LYS A 462 -7.77 -2.28 37.74
C LYS A 462 -7.31 -2.65 39.15
N TYR A 463 -6.16 -3.33 39.19
CA TYR A 463 -5.27 -3.69 40.30
C TYR A 463 -5.63 -4.85 41.26
N PRO A 464 -4.73 -5.84 41.47
CA PRO A 464 -3.61 -6.36 40.64
C PRO A 464 -4.05 -7.65 39.91
N VAL A 465 -3.43 -8.26 38.89
CA VAL A 465 -2.13 -8.21 38.20
C VAL A 465 -2.42 -8.38 36.70
N VAL A 466 -1.83 -7.58 35.81
CA VAL A 466 -1.70 -7.97 34.39
C VAL A 466 -0.40 -8.75 34.25
N ARG A 467 -0.50 -10.07 34.01
CA ARG A 467 0.59 -10.91 33.50
C ARG A 467 0.11 -11.54 32.19
N THR A 468 -0.21 -10.68 31.23
CA THR A 468 -0.49 -11.09 29.84
C THR A 468 0.84 -11.17 29.10
N THR A 469 0.91 -12.00 28.05
CA THR A 469 2.13 -12.14 27.24
C THR A 469 2.28 -11.04 26.20
N THR A 470 1.31 -10.12 26.15
CA THR A 470 1.20 -9.00 25.24
C THR A 470 0.69 -7.76 25.97
N ASP A 471 1.25 -6.60 25.63
CA ASP A 471 0.82 -5.31 26.15
C ASP A 471 -0.50 -4.88 25.51
N ARG A 472 -1.33 -4.16 26.29
CA ARG A 472 -2.53 -3.52 25.78
C ARG A 472 -2.21 -2.11 25.30
N VAL A 473 -2.31 -1.89 24.00
CA VAL A 473 -2.02 -0.62 23.33
C VAL A 473 -3.31 0.05 22.89
N ASP A 474 -3.32 1.38 22.90
CA ASP A 474 -4.39 2.23 22.38
C ASP A 474 -4.07 2.77 20.98
N VAL A 475 -2.80 2.67 20.56
CA VAL A 475 -2.32 3.02 19.22
C VAL A 475 -1.72 1.77 18.59
N GLU A 476 -2.07 1.53 17.33
CA GLU A 476 -1.48 0.47 16.54
C GLU A 476 -0.90 1.04 15.25
N VAL A 477 0.33 0.66 14.92
CA VAL A 477 1.03 1.17 13.74
C VAL A 477 0.97 0.12 12.64
N ILE A 478 0.54 0.53 11.45
CA ILE A 478 0.45 -0.33 10.27
C ILE A 478 1.31 0.24 9.14
N GLY A 479 2.16 -0.60 8.58
CA GLY A 479 3.03 -0.28 7.45
C GLY A 479 2.51 -0.82 6.12
N PRO A 480 3.16 -0.45 5.00
CA PRO A 480 2.77 -0.90 3.67
C PRO A 480 2.61 -2.41 3.57
N ALA A 481 1.54 -2.85 2.90
CA ALA A 481 1.18 -4.26 2.70
C ALA A 481 0.91 -5.07 3.98
N GLU A 482 0.78 -4.43 5.14
CA GLU A 482 0.36 -5.09 6.37
C GLU A 482 -1.18 -5.09 6.48
N ALA A 483 -1.71 -6.14 7.09
CA ALA A 483 -3.09 -6.23 7.53
C ALA A 483 -3.10 -6.73 8.97
N LEU A 484 -3.92 -6.13 9.82
CA LEU A 484 -4.00 -6.42 11.23
C LEU A 484 -5.44 -6.29 11.73
N ASP A 485 -5.85 -7.26 12.55
CA ASP A 485 -7.19 -7.31 13.09
C ASP A 485 -7.15 -7.08 14.61
N LEU A 486 -8.00 -6.16 15.07
CA LEU A 486 -8.09 -5.68 16.45
C LEU A 486 -9.40 -6.06 17.13
#